data_AF-A0A646NZ52-F1
#
_entry.id   AF-A0A646NZ52-F1
#
_cell.length_a   1.000
_cell.length_b   1.000
_cell.length_c   1.000
_cell.angle_alpha   90.00
_cell.angle_beta   90.00
_cell.angle_gamma   90.00
#
_symmetry.space_group_name_H-M   'P 1'
#
loop_
_entity.id
_entity.type
_entity.pdbx_description
1 polymer ?
#
loop_
_entity_poly.entity_id
_entity_poly.type
_entity_poly.pdbx_seq_one_letter_code
_entity_poly.pdbx_strand_id
1 'polypeptide(L)' 'MAQSRTSLKPADRRQFNNPHTAVQTAGADAARKGLRVYDCPYHHPAMRASWLKGFAQEQQLTLNL' A
#
# COMPACT_ATOMS: atom_id res chain seq x y z
N MET A 1 -27.03 -9.32 29.57
CA MET A 1 -26.55 -9.01 28.20
C MET A 1 -25.38 -8.05 28.32
N ALA A 2 -24.14 -8.54 28.20
CA ALA A 2 -22.93 -7.73 28.33
C ALA A 2 -22.57 -7.12 26.97
N GLN A 3 -22.57 -5.79 26.87
CA GLN A 3 -22.16 -5.08 25.66
C GLN A 3 -20.67 -4.80 25.72
N SER A 4 -19.91 -5.52 24.90
CA SER A 4 -18.50 -5.29 24.64
C SER A 4 -18.33 -3.95 23.93
N ARG A 5 -17.91 -2.91 24.66
CA ARG A 5 -17.48 -1.64 24.05
C ARG A 5 -16.17 -1.92 23.31
N THR A 6 -16.23 -2.08 22.00
CA THR A 6 -15.06 -2.00 21.14
C THR A 6 -14.46 -0.62 21.33
N SER A 7 -13.39 -0.56 22.14
CA SER A 7 -12.56 0.62 22.27
C SER A 7 -11.95 0.89 20.89
N LEU A 8 -12.59 1.78 20.13
CA LEU A 8 -12.05 2.33 18.90
C LEU A 8 -10.78 3.06 19.29
N LYS A 9 -9.64 2.36 19.24
CA LYS A 9 -8.33 2.98 19.37
C LYS A 9 -8.31 4.14 18.37
N PRO A 10 -8.04 5.38 18.80
CA PRO A 10 -7.88 6.47 17.85
C PRO A 10 -6.83 6.03 16.83
N ALA A 11 -7.21 6.02 15.55
CA ALA A 11 -6.33 5.57 14.49
C ALA A 11 -4.99 6.28 14.63
N ASP A 12 -3.91 5.53 14.84
CA ASP A 12 -2.59 6.09 15.04
C ASP A 12 -2.20 6.86 13.77
N ARG A 13 -2.30 8.19 13.84
CA ARG A 13 -2.03 9.06 12.69
C ARG A 13 -0.55 9.14 12.35
N ARG A 14 0.35 8.62 13.19
CA ARG A 14 1.80 8.59 12.92
C ARG A 14 2.14 7.73 11.71
N GLN A 15 1.32 6.73 11.40
CA GLN A 15 1.49 5.90 10.20
C GLN A 15 1.38 6.72 8.89
N PHE A 16 0.66 7.85 8.91
CA PHE A 16 0.56 8.75 7.76
C PHE A 16 1.84 9.59 7.55
N ASN A 17 2.75 9.61 8.53
CA ASN A 17 4.03 10.31 8.40
C ASN A 17 5.11 9.48 7.70
N ASN A 18 4.81 8.23 7.31
CA ASN A 18 5.72 7.43 6.50
C ASN A 18 5.27 7.43 5.03
N PRO A 19 5.81 8.32 4.17
CA PRO A 19 5.42 8.38 2.77
C PRO A 19 5.70 7.06 2.04
N HIS A 20 6.72 6.30 2.44
CA HIS A 20 7.05 5.02 1.78
C HIS A 20 5.95 3.97 1.92
N THR A 21 5.27 3.92 3.07
CA THR A 21 4.15 2.98 3.28
C THR A 21 2.96 3.33 2.40
N ALA A 22 2.58 4.61 2.35
CA ALA A 22 1.50 5.07 1.47
C ALA A 22 1.80 4.81 -0.01
N VAL A 23 3.05 5.06 -0.42
CA VAL A 23 3.53 4.81 -1.79
C VAL A 23 3.53 3.31 -2.11
N GLN A 24 3.89 2.45 -1.17
CA GLN A 24 3.81 1.00 -1.33
C GLN A 24 2.36 0.54 -1.52
N THR A 25 1.42 1.03 -0.71
CA THR A 25 -0.01 0.74 -0.88
C THR A 25 -0.54 1.22 -2.23
N ALA A 26 -0.10 2.39 -2.71
CA ALA A 26 -0.45 2.87 -4.04
C ALA A 26 0.10 1.96 -5.17
N GLY A 27 1.28 1.37 -4.98
CA GLY A 27 1.85 0.39 -5.91
C GLY A 27 1.05 -0.90 -5.95
N ALA A 28 0.68 -1.41 -4.78
CA ALA A 28 -0.20 -2.57 -4.65
C ALA A 28 -1.55 -2.33 -5.37
N ASP A 29 -2.16 -1.17 -5.12
CA ASP A 29 -3.43 -0.81 -5.76
C ASP A 29 -3.32 -0.70 -7.29
N ALA A 30 -2.23 -0.15 -7.80
CA ALA A 30 -1.94 -0.09 -9.23
C ALA A 30 -1.84 -1.47 -9.88
N ALA A 31 -1.20 -2.44 -9.22
CA ALA A 31 -1.13 -3.82 -9.70
C ALA A 31 -2.52 -4.47 -9.75
N ARG A 32 -3.36 -4.28 -8.71
CA ARG A 32 -4.74 -4.79 -8.69
C ARG A 32 -5.61 -4.18 -9.78
N LYS A 33 -5.35 -2.93 -10.15
CA LYS A 33 -6.01 -2.22 -11.27
C LYS A 33 -5.48 -2.63 -12.65
N GLY A 34 -4.41 -3.43 -12.73
CA GLY A 34 -3.80 -3.83 -13.99
C GLY A 34 -3.00 -2.73 -14.69
N LEU A 35 -2.56 -1.69 -13.96
CA LEU A 35 -1.65 -0.68 -14.51
C LEU A 35 -0.29 -1.32 -14.83
N ARG A 36 0.50 -0.68 -15.69
CA ARG A 36 1.83 -1.18 -16.04
C ARG A 36 2.89 -0.55 -15.16
N VAL A 37 4.04 -1.22 -15.04
CA VAL A 37 5.18 -0.75 -14.21
C VAL A 37 5.68 0.64 -14.64
N TYR A 38 5.63 0.95 -15.93
CA TYR A 38 6.06 2.25 -16.44
C TYR A 38 5.07 3.39 -16.17
N ASP A 39 3.83 3.08 -15.73
CA ASP A 39 2.84 4.09 -15.30
C ASP A 39 3.11 4.61 -13.88
N CYS A 40 4.24 4.21 -13.27
CA CYS A 40 4.65 4.69 -11.95
C CYS A 40 4.78 6.22 -11.92
N PRO A 41 4.02 6.94 -11.07
CA PRO A 41 4.02 8.41 -11.06
C PRO A 41 5.20 9.03 -10.29
N TYR A 42 6.03 8.20 -9.65
CA TYR A 42 7.10 8.67 -8.76
C TYR A 42 8.44 8.78 -9.50
N HIS A 43 8.96 10.00 -9.60
CA HIS A 43 10.29 10.27 -10.16
C HIS A 43 11.42 10.05 -9.15
N HIS A 44 11.16 10.29 -7.86
CA HIS A 44 12.18 10.13 -6.82
C HIS A 44 12.54 8.65 -6.64
N PRO A 45 13.83 8.24 -6.74
CA PRO A 45 14.23 6.83 -6.75
C PRO A 45 13.72 6.04 -5.55
N ALA A 46 13.80 6.61 -4.34
CA ALA A 46 13.37 5.93 -3.12
C ALA A 46 11.84 5.71 -3.07
N MET A 47 11.04 6.65 -3.60
CA MET A 47 9.58 6.49 -3.66
C MET A 47 9.20 5.49 -4.76
N ARG A 48 9.85 5.58 -5.92
CA ARG A 48 9.68 4.61 -7.01
C ARG A 48 9.96 3.19 -6.53
N ALA A 49 11.05 2.97 -5.79
CA ALA A 49 11.36 1.67 -5.20
C ALA A 49 10.26 1.18 -4.24
N SER A 50 9.74 2.05 -3.37
CA SER A 50 8.61 1.69 -2.48
C SER A 50 7.35 1.32 -3.27
N TRP A 51 7.05 2.04 -4.34
CA TRP A 51 5.90 1.77 -5.20
C TRP A 51 6.05 0.41 -5.91
N LEU A 52 7.21 0.17 -6.52
CA LEU A 52 7.52 -1.08 -7.21
C LEU A 52 7.46 -2.28 -6.27
N LYS A 53 7.87 -2.11 -5.01
CA LYS A 53 7.78 -3.16 -3.99
C LYS A 53 6.33 -3.59 -3.76
N GLY A 54 5.41 -2.64 -3.59
CA GLY A 54 3.98 -2.95 -3.41
C GLY A 54 3.35 -3.55 -4.66
N PHE A 55 3.70 -3.00 -5.83
CA PHE A 55 3.23 -3.48 -7.12
C PHE A 55 3.64 -4.95 -7.36
N ALA A 56 4.92 -5.28 -7.17
CA ALA A 56 5.42 -6.64 -7.32
C ALA A 56 4.79 -7.62 -6.32
N GLN A 57 4.56 -7.19 -5.07
CA GLN A 57 3.90 -8.01 -4.06
C GLN A 57 2.49 -8.45 -4.49
N GLU A 58 1.67 -7.54 -4.99
CA GLU A 58 0.32 -7.89 -5.46
C GLU A 58 0.34 -8.71 -6.76
N GLN A 59 1.30 -8.47 -7.65
CA GLN A 59 1.48 -9.32 -8.83
C GLN A 59 1.83 -10.76 -8.45
N GLN A 60 2.70 -10.95 -7.44
CA GLN A 60 3.02 -12.28 -6.92
C GLN A 60 1.81 -12.96 -6.28
N LEU A 61 0.97 -12.23 -5.54
CA LEU A 61 -0.27 -12.79 -4.99
C LEU A 61 -1.24 -13.22 -6.10
N THR A 62 -1.35 -12.43 -7.17
CA THR A 62 -2.19 -12.75 -8.33
C THR A 62 -1.70 -13.99 -9.08
N LEU A 63 -0.38 -14.19 -9.17
CA LEU A 63 0.22 -15.34 -9.85
C LEU A 63 0.06 -16.66 -9.07
N ASN A 64 -0.12 -16.59 -7.74
CA ASN A 64 -0.27 -17.75 -6.86
C ASN A 64 -1.74 -18.18 -6.66
N LEU A 65 -2.68 -17.63 -7.44
CA LEU A 65 -4.11 -17.96 -7.46
C LEU A 65 -4.48 -18.67 -8.76
#